data_AF-A0AAU6F107-F1
#
_entry.id   AF-A0AAU6F107-F1
#
_cell.length_a   1.000
_cell.length_b   1.000
_cell.length_c   1.000
_cell.angle_alpha   90.00
_cell.angle_beta   90.00
_cell.angle_gamma   90.00
#
_symmetry.space_group_name_H-M   'P 1'
#
loop_
_entity.id
_entity.type
_entity.pdbx_description
1 polymer ?
#
loop_
_entity_poly.entity_id
_entity_poly.type
_entity_poly.pdbx_seq_one_letter_code
_entity_poly.pdbx_strand_id
1 'polypeptide(L)'
;MVVQSVRKFMVGAAALAAVGSTLLGAGGSALAAAPQGAVDAVAAAPKEAHVSGDAWVRFGADPDNPMRRFIFDAYGAPYRVVDGKVVFTRLGHGTVRYFHPKSPGSKDGWWGTVKVDYVMTGGPVAVVSGTIVDGPEPVGTRKSFSVYSDPRGHRYDRMGFSWGVVDARCTQNDAAPAPFNSYVSGRGYTVRHVELPDPRGAAVEPPPMPGCPPENNTP
;
A
#
# COMPACT_ATOMS: atom_id res chain seq x y z
N MET A 1 -1.65 -22.44 -55.58
CA MET A 1 -0.18 -22.56 -55.52
C MET A 1 0.28 -21.74 -54.31
N VAL A 2 0.36 -22.28 -53.09
CA VAL A 2 1.47 -23.05 -52.48
C VAL A 2 2.81 -22.37 -52.78
N VAL A 3 3.53 -21.78 -51.81
CA VAL A 3 4.50 -22.48 -50.95
C VAL A 3 4.54 -21.91 -49.52
N GLN A 4 4.44 -22.81 -48.53
CA GLN A 4 4.73 -22.60 -47.10
C GLN A 4 6.25 -22.57 -46.85
N SER A 5 6.72 -21.84 -45.83
CA SER A 5 8.04 -22.06 -45.24
C SER A 5 7.95 -22.20 -43.73
N VAL A 6 8.29 -23.41 -43.28
CA VAL A 6 8.38 -23.90 -41.90
C VAL A 6 9.80 -23.68 -41.41
N ARG A 7 9.98 -23.21 -40.17
CA ARG A 7 11.25 -23.38 -39.43
C ARG A 7 10.98 -24.10 -38.11
N LYS A 8 11.48 -25.33 -38.02
CA LYS A 8 11.56 -26.16 -36.80
C LYS A 8 13.04 -26.31 -36.44
N PHE A 9 13.41 -26.05 -35.18
CA PHE A 9 14.61 -26.53 -34.47
C PHE A 9 14.30 -26.30 -32.97
N MET A 10 14.63 -27.13 -31.98
CA MET A 10 15.22 -28.47 -31.91
C MET A 10 14.88 -29.02 -30.50
N VAL A 11 14.70 -30.33 -30.39
CA VAL A 11 14.45 -31.07 -29.14
C VAL A 11 15.78 -31.30 -28.41
N GLY A 12 15.78 -31.19 -27.07
CA GLY A 12 16.84 -31.69 -26.20
C GLY A 12 16.23 -32.48 -25.04
N ALA A 13 16.27 -33.80 -25.13
CA ALA A 13 15.93 -34.75 -24.08
C ALA A 13 17.21 -35.48 -23.65
N ALA A 14 17.39 -35.72 -22.35
CA ALA A 14 18.34 -36.71 -21.83
C ALA A 14 17.74 -37.45 -20.63
N ALA A 15 17.79 -38.77 -20.74
CA ALA A 15 17.25 -39.85 -19.90
C ALA A 15 17.96 -39.97 -18.53
N LEU A 16 17.24 -40.25 -17.43
CA LEU A 16 16.96 -41.56 -16.82
C LEU A 16 18.19 -42.38 -16.37
N ALA A 17 18.30 -42.64 -15.07
CA ALA A 17 18.90 -43.84 -14.49
C ALA A 17 18.12 -44.25 -13.23
N ALA A 18 17.86 -45.54 -13.10
CA ALA A 18 16.92 -46.13 -12.18
C ALA A 18 17.53 -47.31 -11.40
N VAL A 19 16.90 -47.60 -10.26
CA VAL A 19 16.77 -48.88 -9.53
C VAL A 19 17.92 -49.40 -8.64
N GLY A 20 17.53 -49.74 -7.40
CA GLY A 20 18.04 -50.89 -6.62
C GLY A 20 18.36 -50.51 -5.17
N SER A 21 18.01 -51.24 -4.11
CA SER A 21 17.26 -52.48 -3.89
C SER A 21 16.91 -52.53 -2.40
N THR A 22 15.80 -53.19 -2.07
CA THR A 22 15.32 -53.49 -0.72
C THR A 22 16.26 -54.43 0.05
N LEU A 23 16.57 -54.11 1.30
CA LEU A 23 17.12 -55.04 2.29
C LEU A 23 16.28 -55.00 3.58
N LEU A 24 15.72 -56.16 3.93
CA LEU A 24 15.10 -56.46 5.21
C LEU A 24 16.18 -56.57 6.28
N GLY A 25 16.02 -55.85 7.38
CA GLY A 25 16.81 -55.98 8.60
C GLY A 25 15.92 -55.77 9.81
N ALA A 26 15.65 -56.84 10.54
CA ALA A 26 14.97 -56.83 11.83
C ALA A 26 15.92 -56.35 12.93
N GLY A 27 15.40 -55.58 13.89
CA GLY A 27 16.03 -55.36 15.19
C GLY A 27 16.33 -53.91 15.53
N GLY A 28 15.73 -53.42 16.61
CA GLY A 28 16.17 -52.21 17.32
C GLY A 28 15.15 -51.08 17.33
N SER A 29 14.27 -51.08 18.33
CA SER A 29 13.51 -49.90 18.74
C SER A 29 14.47 -48.83 19.27
N ALA A 30 15.03 -48.02 18.38
CA ALA A 30 15.69 -46.77 18.75
C ALA A 30 14.63 -45.66 18.64
N LEU A 31 14.13 -45.22 19.80
CA LEU A 31 13.46 -43.93 19.94
C LEU A 31 14.47 -42.85 19.53
N ALA A 32 14.45 -42.45 18.26
CA ALA A 32 15.14 -41.26 17.82
C ALA A 32 14.44 -40.07 18.48
N ALA A 33 15.05 -39.56 19.55
CA ALA A 33 14.70 -38.28 20.12
C ALA A 33 14.87 -37.22 19.02
N ALA A 34 13.75 -36.80 18.43
CA ALA A 34 13.72 -35.63 17.57
C ALA A 34 14.23 -34.45 18.38
N PRO A 35 15.15 -33.62 17.84
CA PRO A 35 15.62 -32.44 18.55
C PRO A 35 14.44 -31.51 18.77
N GLN A 36 13.98 -31.42 20.03
CA GLN A 36 13.13 -30.35 20.52
C GLN A 36 13.97 -29.07 20.47
N GLY A 37 13.91 -28.36 19.35
CA GLY A 37 14.82 -27.24 19.11
C GLY A 37 14.48 -26.43 17.88
N ALA A 38 13.21 -26.14 17.67
CA ALA A 38 12.78 -25.05 16.79
C ALA A 38 11.46 -24.51 17.34
N VAL A 39 11.53 -23.79 18.46
CA VAL A 39 10.53 -22.74 18.68
C VAL A 39 10.77 -21.73 17.56
N ASP A 40 9.81 -21.67 16.64
CA ASP A 40 9.78 -20.62 15.62
C ASP A 40 10.08 -19.30 16.29
N ALA A 41 11.18 -18.64 15.89
CA ALA A 41 11.44 -17.29 16.30
C ALA A 41 10.28 -16.44 15.76
N VAL A 42 9.30 -16.18 16.63
CA VAL A 42 8.20 -15.26 16.34
C VAL A 42 8.89 -13.93 16.04
N ALA A 43 8.94 -13.57 14.76
CA ALA A 43 9.47 -12.30 14.33
C ALA A 43 8.76 -11.22 15.15
N ALA A 44 9.55 -10.37 15.81
CA ALA A 44 8.98 -9.30 16.64
C ALA A 44 7.95 -8.51 15.84
N ALA A 45 6.79 -8.25 16.43
CA ALA A 45 5.73 -7.51 15.76
C ALA A 45 6.26 -6.16 15.24
N PRO A 46 5.89 -5.74 14.01
CA PRO A 46 6.32 -4.46 13.48
C PRO A 46 5.95 -3.34 14.46
N LYS A 47 6.89 -2.43 14.71
CA LYS A 47 6.67 -1.27 15.58
C LYS A 47 6.03 -0.09 14.84
N GLU A 48 6.04 -0.14 13.51
CA GLU A 48 5.51 0.88 12.63
C GLU A 48 4.62 0.24 11.57
N ALA A 49 3.47 0.88 11.34
CA ALA A 49 2.65 0.61 10.18
C ALA A 49 3.40 1.05 8.92
N HIS A 50 3.17 0.34 7.82
CA HIS A 50 3.86 0.63 6.57
C HIS A 50 2.92 0.41 5.37
N VAL A 51 2.90 1.38 4.46
CA VAL A 51 2.26 1.27 3.16
C VAL A 51 3.35 1.32 2.09
N SER A 52 3.42 0.28 1.28
CA SER A 52 4.36 0.20 0.16
C SER A 52 3.66 -0.22 -1.12
N GLY A 53 4.31 0.08 -2.24
CA GLY A 53 3.95 -0.48 -3.53
C GLY A 53 3.73 0.58 -4.59
N ASP A 54 3.32 0.12 -5.77
CA ASP A 54 3.01 1.01 -6.88
C ASP A 54 1.86 0.46 -7.71
N ALA A 55 0.93 1.33 -8.06
CA ALA A 55 -0.11 0.97 -9.00
C ALA A 55 -0.54 2.17 -9.83
N TRP A 56 -0.96 1.84 -11.05
CA TRP A 56 -1.88 2.64 -11.82
C TRP A 56 -3.29 2.36 -11.34
N VAL A 57 -4.05 3.42 -11.15
CA VAL A 57 -5.46 3.37 -10.75
C VAL A 57 -6.33 4.13 -11.74
N ARG A 58 -7.60 3.74 -11.80
CA ARG A 58 -8.63 4.44 -12.58
C ARG A 58 -9.43 5.38 -11.68
N PHE A 59 -9.28 6.67 -11.93
CA PHE A 59 -10.06 7.76 -11.33
C PHE A 59 -11.33 8.02 -12.14
N GLY A 60 -12.46 7.55 -11.62
CA GLY A 60 -13.74 7.59 -12.33
C GLY A 60 -14.33 9.00 -12.53
N ALA A 61 -13.90 10.00 -11.75
CA ALA A 61 -14.43 11.35 -11.86
C ALA A 61 -13.71 12.20 -12.93
N ASP A 62 -12.68 11.67 -13.58
CA ASP A 62 -12.03 12.26 -14.76
C ASP A 62 -12.11 11.25 -15.93
N PRO A 63 -13.26 11.13 -16.60
CA PRO A 63 -13.45 10.12 -17.65
C PRO A 63 -12.54 10.38 -18.87
N ASP A 64 -12.18 11.63 -19.12
CA ASP A 64 -11.36 12.04 -20.27
C ASP A 64 -9.88 11.76 -20.04
N ASN A 65 -9.41 11.67 -18.80
CA ASN A 65 -8.06 11.27 -18.46
C ASN A 65 -8.04 10.49 -17.13
N PRO A 66 -8.50 9.23 -17.10
CA PRO A 66 -8.82 8.55 -15.86
C PRO A 66 -7.61 7.94 -15.15
N MET A 67 -6.43 7.94 -15.78
CA MET A 67 -5.29 7.18 -15.26
C MET A 67 -4.45 8.03 -14.31
N ARG A 68 -4.12 7.48 -13.14
CA ARG A 68 -3.17 8.06 -12.18
C ARG A 68 -2.22 6.97 -11.70
N ARG A 69 -0.95 7.29 -11.48
CA ARG A 69 -0.02 6.37 -10.81
C ARG A 69 0.31 6.87 -9.43
N PHE A 70 0.36 5.98 -8.46
CA PHE A 70 0.81 6.29 -7.10
C PHE A 70 1.83 5.27 -6.65
N ILE A 71 2.86 5.76 -5.99
CA ILE A 71 3.97 4.98 -5.43
C ILE A 71 4.05 5.35 -3.95
N PHE A 72 3.91 4.36 -3.08
CA PHE A 72 3.97 4.51 -1.64
C PHE A 72 5.26 3.89 -1.10
N ASP A 73 5.89 4.62 -0.18
CA ASP A 73 6.91 4.16 0.75
C ASP A 73 6.71 4.98 2.02
N ALA A 74 5.73 4.59 2.83
CA ALA A 74 5.16 5.43 3.88
C ALA A 74 5.04 4.66 5.20
N TYR A 75 5.69 5.16 6.24
CA TYR A 75 5.76 4.52 7.55
C TYR A 75 5.09 5.41 8.59
N GLY A 76 4.59 4.83 9.66
CA GLY A 76 4.13 5.60 10.81
C GLY A 76 3.89 4.76 12.05
N ALA A 77 4.08 5.40 13.20
CA ALA A 77 3.75 4.82 14.48
C ALA A 77 2.23 4.93 14.75
N PRO A 78 1.65 4.02 15.56
CA PRO A 78 0.29 4.18 16.03
C PRO A 78 0.11 5.48 16.83
N TYR A 79 -1.15 5.86 17.09
CA TYR A 79 -1.43 6.92 18.08
C TYR A 79 -0.90 6.53 19.46
N ARG A 80 -0.80 7.49 20.37
CA ARG A 80 -0.39 7.25 21.75
C ARG A 80 -1.51 7.69 22.70
N VAL A 81 -1.56 7.07 23.87
CA VAL A 81 -2.35 7.58 24.99
C VAL A 81 -1.39 8.31 25.94
N VAL A 82 -1.59 9.60 26.12
CA VAL A 82 -0.77 10.45 27.00
C VAL A 82 -1.73 11.18 27.94
N ASP A 83 -1.52 11.04 29.25
CA ASP A 83 -2.34 11.66 30.30
C ASP A 83 -3.86 11.41 30.11
N GLY A 84 -4.22 10.18 29.74
CA GLY A 84 -5.61 9.81 29.50
C GLY A 84 -6.23 10.46 28.26
N LYS A 85 -5.43 10.88 27.28
CA LYS A 85 -5.90 11.41 25.99
C LYS A 85 -5.30 10.67 24.81
N VAL A 86 -6.10 10.40 23.79
CA VAL A 86 -5.61 9.89 22.50
C VAL A 86 -4.93 11.03 21.75
N VAL A 87 -3.65 10.83 21.41
CA VAL A 87 -2.85 11.76 20.63
C VAL A 87 -2.51 11.11 19.29
N PHE A 88 -3.17 11.58 18.24
CA PHE A 88 -2.80 11.27 16.86
C PHE A 88 -1.44 11.89 16.57
N THR A 89 -0.43 11.05 16.37
CA THR A 89 0.95 11.52 16.25
C THR A 89 1.29 11.82 14.80
N ARG A 90 1.95 12.96 14.54
CA ARG A 90 2.60 13.24 13.24
C ARG A 90 3.98 12.57 13.17
N LEU A 91 4.01 11.28 13.43
CA LEU A 91 5.22 10.48 13.44
C LEU A 91 5.35 9.60 12.18
N GLY A 92 4.64 9.99 11.12
CA GLY A 92 4.84 9.38 9.81
C GLY A 92 6.13 9.87 9.15
N HIS A 93 6.69 9.03 8.28
CA HIS A 93 7.83 9.38 7.46
C HIS A 93 7.80 8.61 6.12
N GLY A 94 8.73 8.96 5.22
CA GLY A 94 8.77 8.43 3.87
C GLY A 94 8.08 9.35 2.86
N THR A 95 7.66 8.79 1.72
CA THR A 95 7.08 9.57 0.62
C THR A 95 5.92 8.88 -0.07
N VAL A 96 5.05 9.70 -0.66
CA VAL A 96 4.14 9.28 -1.71
C VAL A 96 4.48 10.05 -2.97
N ARG A 97 4.78 9.34 -4.05
CA ARG A 97 4.96 9.94 -5.38
C ARG A 97 3.75 9.64 -6.23
N TYR A 98 3.30 10.63 -6.98
CA TYR A 98 2.15 10.46 -7.87
C TYR A 98 2.43 11.07 -9.23
N PHE A 99 1.84 10.46 -10.25
CA PHE A 99 1.95 10.88 -11.64
C PHE A 99 0.58 11.15 -12.22
N HIS A 100 0.46 12.31 -12.86
CA HIS A 100 -0.70 12.71 -13.65
C HIS A 100 -0.29 12.75 -15.12
N PRO A 101 -0.83 11.85 -15.97
CA PRO A 101 -0.58 11.86 -17.40
C PRO A 101 -1.12 13.14 -18.03
N LYS A 102 -0.42 13.66 -19.04
CA LYS A 102 -0.88 14.82 -19.82
C LYS A 102 -2.12 14.49 -20.68
N SER A 103 -2.27 13.23 -21.06
CA SER A 103 -3.39 12.70 -21.84
C SER A 103 -3.57 11.20 -21.59
N PRO A 104 -4.73 10.60 -21.95
CA PRO A 104 -4.99 9.18 -21.74
C PRO A 104 -3.92 8.28 -22.32
N GLY A 105 -3.40 7.38 -21.50
CA GLY A 105 -2.38 6.41 -21.91
C GLY A 105 -1.00 7.00 -22.20
N SER A 106 -0.81 8.32 -22.00
CA SER A 106 0.48 8.96 -22.22
C SER A 106 1.49 8.59 -21.14
N LYS A 107 2.75 8.48 -21.55
CA LYS A 107 3.92 8.39 -20.66
C LYS A 107 4.43 9.77 -20.24
N ASP A 108 3.97 10.82 -20.92
CA ASP A 108 4.26 12.21 -20.60
C ASP A 108 3.23 12.74 -19.60
N GLY A 109 3.67 13.61 -18.70
CA GLY A 109 2.86 14.12 -17.62
C GLY A 109 3.74 14.79 -16.59
N TRP A 110 3.22 14.94 -15.38
CA TRP A 110 3.95 15.55 -14.29
C TRP A 110 3.93 14.66 -13.05
N TRP A 111 5.01 14.77 -12.28
CA TRP A 111 5.16 14.10 -11.00
C TRP A 111 4.98 15.10 -9.87
N GLY A 112 4.42 14.62 -8.77
CA GLY A 112 4.51 15.29 -7.49
C GLY A 112 5.01 14.35 -6.40
N THR A 113 5.63 14.92 -5.37
CA THR A 113 6.15 14.19 -4.21
C THR A 113 5.56 14.79 -2.94
N VAL A 114 4.95 13.93 -2.14
CA VAL A 114 4.44 14.25 -0.80
C VAL A 114 5.41 13.65 0.22
N LYS A 115 5.89 14.48 1.15
CA LYS A 115 6.59 14.01 2.35
C LYS A 115 5.55 13.58 3.38
N VAL A 116 5.57 12.30 3.74
CA VAL A 116 4.63 11.71 4.69
C VAL A 116 4.93 12.22 6.08
N ASP A 117 3.89 12.60 6.81
CA ASP A 117 3.96 12.93 8.24
C ASP A 117 2.93 12.16 9.08
N TYR A 118 2.09 11.32 8.46
CA TYR A 118 1.09 10.50 9.13
C TYR A 118 0.81 9.21 8.36
N VAL A 119 0.77 8.08 9.09
CA VAL A 119 0.25 6.79 8.61
C VAL A 119 -0.50 6.13 9.75
N MET A 120 -1.72 5.66 9.48
CA MET A 120 -2.50 4.84 10.39
C MET A 120 -3.13 3.68 9.64
N THR A 121 -3.23 2.52 10.28
CA THR A 121 -3.77 1.30 9.66
C THR A 121 -4.85 0.66 10.51
N GLY A 122 -5.76 -0.02 9.84
CA GLY A 122 -6.76 -0.91 10.44
C GLY A 122 -6.87 -2.16 9.56
N GLY A 123 -6.16 -3.23 9.95
CA GLY A 123 -6.01 -4.42 9.12
C GLY A 123 -5.48 -4.09 7.71
N PRO A 124 -6.20 -4.44 6.62
CA PRO A 124 -5.76 -4.20 5.24
C PRO A 124 -5.89 -2.76 4.75
N VAL A 125 -6.44 -1.84 5.57
CA VAL A 125 -6.69 -0.44 5.20
C VAL A 125 -5.66 0.46 5.85
N ALA A 126 -5.22 1.48 5.12
CA ALA A 126 -4.37 2.54 5.62
C ALA A 126 -4.90 3.93 5.25
N VAL A 127 -4.68 4.90 6.14
CA VAL A 127 -4.71 6.33 5.84
C VAL A 127 -3.28 6.84 5.87
N VAL A 128 -2.90 7.60 4.85
CA VAL A 128 -1.59 8.25 4.72
C VAL A 128 -1.82 9.74 4.47
N SER A 129 -1.07 10.61 5.14
CA SER A 129 -1.06 12.03 4.79
C SER A 129 0.33 12.65 4.91
N GLY A 130 0.47 13.81 4.26
CA GLY A 130 1.71 14.56 4.23
C GLY A 130 1.55 15.88 3.49
N THR A 131 2.66 16.55 3.23
CA THR A 131 2.70 17.81 2.47
C THR A 131 3.54 17.69 1.21
N ILE A 132 3.15 18.42 0.17
CA ILE A 132 3.92 18.49 -1.08
C ILE A 132 5.29 19.11 -0.79
N VAL A 133 6.33 18.47 -1.31
CA VAL A 133 7.72 18.95 -1.24
C VAL A 133 8.35 19.13 -2.62
N ASP A 134 7.74 18.60 -3.67
CA ASP A 134 8.21 18.71 -5.06
C ASP A 134 7.04 18.46 -6.05
N GLY A 135 7.11 19.07 -7.23
CA GLY A 135 6.10 18.99 -8.29
C GLY A 135 5.48 20.34 -8.68
N PRO A 136 4.51 20.35 -9.61
CA PRO A 136 3.89 21.58 -10.14
C PRO A 136 2.85 22.20 -9.19
N GLU A 137 2.37 21.45 -8.21
CA GLU A 137 1.44 21.94 -7.20
C GLU A 137 2.19 22.72 -6.09
N PRO A 138 1.53 23.64 -5.35
CA PRO A 138 2.20 24.45 -4.34
C PRO A 138 2.81 23.60 -3.20
N VAL A 139 4.10 23.80 -2.94
CA VAL A 139 4.83 23.20 -1.81
C VAL A 139 4.15 23.57 -0.49
N GLY A 140 4.09 22.61 0.45
CA GLY A 140 3.42 22.76 1.74
C GLY A 140 1.94 22.39 1.71
N THR A 141 1.33 22.23 0.54
CA THR A 141 -0.08 21.80 0.42
C THR A 141 -0.26 20.40 1.00
N ARG A 142 -1.26 20.23 1.87
CA ARG A 142 -1.64 18.96 2.49
C ARG A 142 -2.26 18.03 1.46
N LYS A 143 -1.84 16.77 1.46
CA LYS A 143 -2.45 15.69 0.70
C LYS A 143 -2.70 14.50 1.61
N SER A 144 -3.86 13.89 1.47
CA SER A 144 -4.21 12.63 2.11
C SER A 144 -4.62 11.57 1.11
N PHE A 145 -4.43 10.32 1.53
CA PHE A 145 -4.60 9.11 0.75
C PHE A 145 -5.21 8.03 1.62
N SER A 146 -6.02 7.17 1.01
CA SER A 146 -6.41 5.90 1.59
C SER A 146 -5.95 4.76 0.70
N VAL A 147 -5.54 3.66 1.30
CA VAL A 147 -5.10 2.46 0.59
C VAL A 147 -5.81 1.27 1.19
N TYR A 148 -6.34 0.39 0.34
CA TYR A 148 -6.86 -0.91 0.72
C TYR A 148 -6.09 -1.98 -0.03
N SER A 149 -5.32 -2.76 0.72
CA SER A 149 -4.58 -3.94 0.23
C SER A 149 -5.49 -5.15 0.36
N ASP A 150 -6.09 -5.57 -0.75
CA ASP A 150 -7.16 -6.56 -0.72
C ASP A 150 -6.58 -7.97 -0.46
N PRO A 151 -7.08 -8.72 0.55
CA PRO A 151 -6.57 -10.05 0.86
C PRO A 151 -6.78 -11.08 -0.26
N ARG A 152 -7.64 -10.79 -1.25
CA ARG A 152 -7.82 -11.63 -2.46
C ARG A 152 -6.72 -11.42 -3.49
N GLY A 153 -5.85 -10.42 -3.29
CA GLY A 153 -4.69 -10.11 -4.12
C GLY A 153 -4.77 -8.76 -4.84
N HIS A 154 -3.60 -8.28 -5.28
CA HIS A 154 -3.38 -6.90 -5.72
C HIS A 154 -4.27 -6.37 -6.84
N ARG A 155 -4.82 -7.24 -7.69
CA ARG A 155 -5.75 -6.83 -8.75
C ARG A 155 -7.07 -6.24 -8.21
N TYR A 156 -7.36 -6.46 -6.93
CA TYR A 156 -8.53 -5.95 -6.23
C TYR A 156 -8.23 -4.76 -5.32
N ASP A 157 -6.96 -4.35 -5.24
CA ASP A 157 -6.55 -3.22 -4.42
C ASP A 157 -7.33 -1.97 -4.81
N ARG A 158 -7.58 -1.12 -3.81
CA ARG A 158 -8.25 0.15 -3.98
C ARG A 158 -7.45 1.27 -3.35
N MET A 159 -7.65 2.48 -3.85
CA MET A 159 -6.93 3.66 -3.38
C MET A 159 -7.76 4.93 -3.52
N GLY A 160 -7.63 5.85 -2.58
CA GLY A 160 -8.27 7.17 -2.58
C GLY A 160 -7.22 8.27 -2.44
N PHE A 161 -7.51 9.45 -3.00
CA PHE A 161 -6.66 10.63 -2.85
C PHE A 161 -7.51 11.91 -2.76
N SER A 162 -7.10 12.81 -1.87
CA SER A 162 -7.85 14.03 -1.48
C SER A 162 -8.27 14.91 -2.66
N TRP A 163 -7.34 15.29 -3.54
CA TRP A 163 -7.59 16.30 -4.58
C TRP A 163 -8.42 15.84 -5.78
N GLY A 164 -8.97 14.62 -5.72
CA GLY A 164 -10.01 14.18 -6.64
C GLY A 164 -11.44 14.40 -6.12
N VAL A 165 -11.60 14.73 -4.83
CA VAL A 165 -12.91 14.68 -4.15
C VAL A 165 -13.07 15.67 -2.99
N VAL A 166 -11.97 16.23 -2.47
CA VAL A 166 -11.93 17.19 -1.36
C VAL A 166 -11.04 18.35 -1.78
N ASP A 167 -11.45 19.59 -1.49
CA ASP A 167 -10.58 20.75 -1.64
C ASP A 167 -9.31 20.57 -0.80
N ALA A 168 -8.14 20.75 -1.41
CA ALA A 168 -6.86 20.60 -0.72
C ALA A 168 -6.73 21.53 0.49
N ARG A 169 -7.40 22.70 0.47
CA ARG A 169 -7.47 23.66 1.59
C ARG A 169 -8.27 23.12 2.80
N CYS A 170 -9.19 22.20 2.53
CA CYS A 170 -10.02 21.52 3.53
C CYS A 170 -9.44 20.18 3.99
N THR A 171 -8.35 19.72 3.36
CA THR A 171 -7.79 18.40 3.67
C THR A 171 -7.15 18.41 5.04
N GLN A 172 -7.63 17.54 5.93
CA GLN A 172 -7.09 17.40 7.27
C GLN A 172 -5.89 16.45 7.32
N ASN A 173 -5.10 16.58 8.38
CA ASN A 173 -4.34 15.44 8.85
C ASN A 173 -5.33 14.30 9.14
N ASP A 174 -4.92 13.04 9.04
CA ASP A 174 -5.77 11.85 9.36
C ASP A 174 -7.09 11.65 8.60
N ALA A 175 -7.57 12.61 7.81
CA ALA A 175 -8.77 12.44 6.98
C ALA A 175 -8.41 12.18 5.51
N ALA A 176 -8.81 11.02 5.00
CA ALA A 176 -8.68 10.65 3.59
C ALA A 176 -10.04 10.20 3.03
N PRO A 177 -10.28 10.40 1.72
CA PRO A 177 -11.47 9.85 1.09
C PRO A 177 -11.46 8.32 1.09
N ALA A 178 -12.61 7.69 0.88
CA ALA A 178 -12.68 6.24 0.73
C ALA A 178 -11.75 5.73 -0.39
N PRO A 179 -11.21 4.50 -0.29
CA PRO A 179 -10.41 3.92 -1.36
C PRO A 179 -11.35 3.42 -2.47
N PHE A 180 -11.79 4.32 -3.36
CA PHE A 180 -12.76 3.99 -4.41
C PHE A 180 -12.11 3.74 -5.77
N ASN A 181 -10.91 4.28 -6.03
CA ASN A 181 -10.23 4.06 -7.31
C ASN A 181 -9.81 2.62 -7.45
N SER A 182 -10.07 2.04 -8.61
CA SER A 182 -9.75 0.64 -8.90
C SER A 182 -8.32 0.52 -9.42
N TYR A 183 -7.63 -0.53 -8.95
CA TYR A 183 -6.38 -0.98 -9.54
C TYR A 183 -6.53 -1.22 -11.06
N VAL A 184 -5.48 -0.89 -11.82
CA VAL A 184 -5.37 -1.17 -13.26
C VAL A 184 -4.13 -2.01 -13.57
N SER A 185 -2.95 -1.57 -13.11
CA SER A 185 -1.68 -2.27 -13.35
C SER A 185 -0.61 -1.84 -12.34
N GLY A 186 0.55 -2.51 -12.34
CA GLY A 186 1.64 -2.26 -11.38
C GLY A 186 1.81 -3.41 -10.38
N ARG A 187 2.68 -3.23 -9.38
CA ARG A 187 2.92 -4.27 -8.36
C ARG A 187 1.76 -4.41 -7.37
N GLY A 188 0.91 -3.41 -7.26
CA GLY A 188 -0.13 -3.33 -6.21
C GLY A 188 0.39 -2.68 -4.94
N TYR A 189 -0.46 -2.67 -3.93
CA TYR A 189 -0.17 -2.08 -2.62
C TYR A 189 -0.12 -3.16 -1.53
N THR A 190 0.76 -2.95 -0.57
CA THR A 190 0.85 -3.74 0.65
C THR A 190 0.68 -2.83 1.85
N VAL A 191 -0.31 -3.13 2.68
CA VAL A 191 -0.49 -2.51 3.99
C VAL A 191 0.00 -3.48 5.06
N ARG A 192 1.02 -3.05 5.82
CA ARG A 192 1.46 -3.73 7.04
C ARG A 192 0.83 -3.04 8.23
N HIS A 193 -0.06 -3.77 8.88
CA HIS A 193 -0.78 -3.28 10.05
C HIS A 193 0.09 -3.33 11.31
N VAL A 194 -0.15 -2.35 12.19
CA VAL A 194 0.31 -2.38 13.58
C VAL A 194 -0.90 -2.11 14.47
N GLU A 195 -1.05 -2.96 15.49
CA GLU A 195 -2.14 -2.87 16.45
C GLU A 195 -2.12 -1.51 17.15
N LEU A 196 -3.32 -0.92 17.30
CA LEU A 196 -3.45 0.38 17.93
C LEU A 196 -3.49 0.21 19.46
N PRO A 197 -2.86 1.11 20.24
CA PRO A 197 -2.96 1.05 21.69
C PRO A 197 -4.40 1.12 22.17
N ASP A 198 -4.74 0.33 23.18
CA ASP A 198 -6.07 0.34 23.77
C ASP A 198 -6.45 1.73 24.31
N PRO A 199 -7.51 2.38 23.78
CA PRO A 199 -7.89 3.73 24.20
C PRO A 199 -8.84 3.73 25.40
N ARG A 200 -9.18 2.58 26.01
CA ARG A 200 -10.14 2.53 27.13
C ARG A 200 -9.71 3.46 28.27
N GLY A 201 -10.64 4.30 28.69
CA GLY A 201 -10.41 5.31 29.73
C GLY A 201 -9.74 6.59 29.24
N ALA A 202 -9.37 6.70 27.96
CA ALA A 202 -8.83 7.91 27.37
C ALA A 202 -9.93 8.78 26.72
N ALA A 203 -9.84 10.10 26.90
CA ALA A 203 -10.63 11.05 26.15
C ALA A 203 -10.09 11.16 24.70
N VAL A 204 -11.00 11.19 23.73
CA VAL A 204 -10.70 11.53 22.34
C VAL A 204 -11.19 12.94 22.11
N GLU A 205 -10.26 13.88 21.99
CA GLU A 205 -10.59 15.25 21.61
C GLU A 205 -10.53 15.34 20.08
N PRO A 206 -11.61 15.73 19.39
CA PRO A 206 -11.58 15.87 17.95
C PRO A 206 -10.54 16.93 17.57
N PRO A 207 -9.71 16.70 16.53
CA PRO A 207 -8.79 17.71 16.07
C PRO A 207 -9.58 18.98 15.69
N PRO A 208 -9.05 20.18 15.98
CA PRO A 208 -9.70 21.40 15.56
C PRO A 208 -9.87 21.37 14.05
N MET A 209 -11.13 21.42 13.57
CA MET A 209 -11.39 21.53 12.14
C MET A 209 -10.85 22.89 11.67
N PRO A 210 -9.89 22.94 10.74
CA PRO A 210 -9.59 24.14 9.98
C PRO A 210 -10.89 24.65 9.41
N GLY A 211 -11.09 25.97 9.52
CA GLY A 211 -12.14 26.61 8.76
C GLY A 211 -11.90 26.31 7.29
N CYS A 212 -12.79 25.52 6.68
CA CYS A 212 -12.92 25.54 5.23
C CYS A 212 -13.41 26.95 4.88
N PRO A 213 -12.64 27.75 4.12
CA PRO A 213 -13.19 28.98 3.59
C PRO A 213 -14.46 28.62 2.79
N PRO A 214 -15.54 29.42 2.88
CA PRO A 214 -16.76 29.13 2.12
C PRO A 214 -16.41 28.96 0.64
N GLU A 215 -17.02 27.98 -0.02
CA GLU A 215 -16.94 27.90 -1.48
C GLU A 215 -17.46 29.23 -2.04
N ASN A 216 -16.60 29.97 -2.73
CA ASN A 216 -17.05 31.05 -3.60
C ASN A 216 -17.73 30.40 -4.81
N ASN A 217 -18.94 29.88 -4.59
CA ASN A 217 -19.82 29.40 -5.63
C ASN A 217 -20.39 30.62 -6.36
N THR A 218 -19.57 31.22 -7.21
CA THR A 218 -20.09 32.06 -8.30
C THR A 218 -20.34 31.10 -9.48
N PRO A 219 -21.61 30.93 -9.91
CA PRO A 219 -21.94 30.12 -11.08
C PRO A 219 -21.30 30.66 -12.36
#